data_AF-A0A8S0RP84-F1
#
_entry.id   AF-A0A8S0RP84-F1
#
_cell.length_a   1.000
_cell.length_b   1.000
_cell.length_c   1.000
_cell.angle_alpha   90.00
_cell.angle_beta   90.00
_cell.angle_gamma   90.00
#
_symmetry.space_group_name_H-M   'P 1'
#
loop_
_entity.id
_entity.type
_entity.pdbx_description
1 polymer ?
#
loop_
_entity_poly.entity_id
_entity_poly.type
_entity_poly.pdbx_seq_one_letter_code
_entity_poly.pdbx_strand_id
1 'polypeptide(L)'
;MSARYYKEIAELYEQEQNLEQAIVYYEKACDLFQSEEVTTSANQCKQKIAQFAAQLERYQKAVEIYEEIVRQSLNNNLLKYGVKGHLLNAGICQLCKSDVVAINNALERYEELDPTFSGTREYKLLADLAAAVDEEDVAKFTDAIKEFDSMTQLDAWKTTLLLRVKEALKAKELEEDDLT
;
A
#
# COMPACT_ATOMS: atom_id res chain seq x y z
N MET A 1 -17.75 9.70 21.47
CA MET A 1 -19.00 9.55 20.66
C MET A 1 -18.85 10.16 19.27
N SER A 2 -18.25 11.36 19.16
CA SER A 2 -18.04 12.06 17.89
C SER A 2 -17.19 11.29 16.87
N ALA A 3 -16.17 10.53 17.30
CA ALA A 3 -15.29 9.77 16.40
C ALA A 3 -16.03 8.70 15.57
N ARG A 4 -17.01 8.01 16.17
CA ARG A 4 -17.81 6.99 15.47
C ARG A 4 -18.71 7.61 14.41
N TYR A 5 -19.33 8.75 14.69
CA TYR A 5 -20.13 9.46 13.70
C TYR A 5 -19.30 9.93 12.50
N TYR A 6 -18.09 10.45 12.72
CA TYR A 6 -17.20 10.80 11.61
C TYR A 6 -16.80 9.58 10.77
N LYS A 7 -16.55 8.44 11.41
CA LYS A 7 -16.31 7.18 10.71
C LYS A 7 -17.52 6.74 9.87
N GLU A 8 -18.73 6.77 10.43
CA GLU A 8 -19.97 6.43 9.72
C GLU A 8 -20.21 7.36 8.51
N ILE A 9 -19.97 8.66 8.67
CA ILE A 9 -20.05 9.63 7.56
C ILE A 9 -19.01 9.29 6.48
N ALA A 10 -17.79 8.90 6.86
CA ALA A 10 -16.76 8.50 5.92
C ALA A 10 -17.14 7.22 5.15
N GLU A 11 -17.79 6.24 5.82
CA GLU A 11 -18.31 5.02 5.21
C GLU A 11 -19.45 5.31 4.21
N LEU A 12 -20.28 6.33 4.46
CA LEU A 12 -21.29 6.78 3.50
C LEU A 12 -20.64 7.36 2.24
N TYR A 13 -19.63 8.23 2.39
CA TYR A 13 -18.90 8.77 1.25
C TYR A 13 -18.13 7.69 0.48
N GLU A 14 -17.64 6.63 1.16
CA GLU A 14 -17.06 5.45 0.53
C GLU A 14 -18.08 4.73 -0.37
N GLN A 15 -19.33 4.57 0.09
CA GLN A 15 -20.41 3.97 -0.71
C GLN A 15 -20.81 4.84 -1.91
N GLU A 16 -20.77 6.16 -1.76
CA GLU A 16 -20.99 7.13 -2.84
C GLU A 16 -19.79 7.28 -3.79
N GLN A 17 -18.72 6.51 -3.58
CA GLN A 17 -17.44 6.59 -4.31
C GLN A 17 -16.77 7.97 -4.25
N ASN A 18 -17.12 8.80 -3.27
CA ASN A 18 -16.49 10.08 -3.02
C ASN A 18 -15.27 9.92 -2.10
N LEU A 19 -14.20 9.37 -2.67
CA LEU A 19 -12.98 9.03 -1.94
C LEU A 19 -12.31 10.24 -1.27
N GLU A 20 -12.41 11.42 -1.89
CA GLU A 20 -11.81 12.65 -1.34
C GLU A 20 -12.48 13.06 -0.02
N GLN A 21 -13.82 13.11 0.00
CA GLN A 21 -14.54 13.43 1.23
C GLN A 21 -14.39 12.31 2.25
N ALA A 22 -14.41 11.04 1.82
CA ALA A 22 -14.18 9.91 2.71
C ALA A 22 -12.85 10.06 3.48
N ILE A 23 -11.76 10.40 2.80
CA ILE A 23 -10.45 10.67 3.44
C ILE A 23 -10.55 11.74 4.52
N VAL A 24 -11.17 12.89 4.22
CA VAL A 24 -11.29 14.01 5.17
C VAL A 24 -12.04 13.60 6.44
N TYR A 25 -13.10 12.82 6.30
CA TYR A 25 -13.87 12.36 7.45
C TYR A 25 -13.19 11.22 8.21
N TYR A 26 -12.49 10.32 7.53
CA TYR A 26 -11.65 9.31 8.18
C TYR A 26 -10.47 9.95 8.94
N GLU A 27 -9.88 11.05 8.45
CA GLU A 27 -8.83 11.79 9.16
C GLU A 27 -9.37 12.39 10.46
N LYS A 28 -10.51 13.08 10.40
CA LYS A 28 -11.19 13.61 11.60
C LYS A 28 -11.53 12.50 12.61
N ALA A 29 -11.99 11.35 12.13
CA ALA A 29 -12.27 10.20 12.98
C ALA A 29 -10.97 9.66 13.61
N CYS A 30 -9.89 9.58 12.83
CA CYS A 30 -8.58 9.12 13.30
C CYS A 30 -8.02 10.00 14.41
N ASP A 31 -8.00 11.32 14.22
CA ASP A 31 -7.49 12.28 15.20
C ASP A 31 -8.23 12.16 16.54
N LEU A 32 -9.55 12.00 16.48
CA LEU A 32 -10.38 11.80 17.68
C LEU A 32 -10.10 10.44 18.32
N PHE A 33 -10.02 9.35 17.56
CA PHE A 33 -9.67 8.04 18.12
C PHE A 33 -8.27 8.01 18.74
N GLN A 34 -7.31 8.74 18.18
CA GLN A 34 -5.99 8.91 18.78
C GLN A 34 -6.07 9.69 20.10
N SER A 35 -6.86 10.77 20.15
CA SER A 35 -7.07 11.56 21.37
C SER A 35 -7.78 10.78 22.49
N GLU A 36 -8.64 9.83 22.12
CA GLU A 36 -9.34 8.92 23.03
C GLU A 36 -8.52 7.66 23.37
N GLU A 37 -7.24 7.57 22.93
CA GLU A 37 -6.33 6.42 23.10
C GLU A 37 -6.85 5.09 22.50
N VAL A 38 -7.80 5.16 21.55
CA VAL A 38 -8.38 4.01 20.85
C VAL A 38 -7.56 3.66 19.61
N THR A 39 -6.36 3.13 19.83
CA THR A 39 -5.36 2.87 18.78
C THR A 39 -5.84 1.90 17.68
N THR A 40 -6.60 0.87 18.02
CA THR A 40 -7.12 -0.09 17.02
C THR A 40 -8.05 0.59 16.01
N SER A 41 -8.99 1.43 16.49
CA SER A 41 -9.93 2.14 15.61
C SER A 41 -9.23 3.25 14.82
N ALA A 42 -8.26 3.94 15.44
CA ALA A 42 -7.41 4.90 14.73
C ALA A 42 -6.67 4.22 13.57
N ASN A 43 -6.05 3.06 13.80
CA ASN A 43 -5.33 2.30 12.76
C ASN A 43 -6.25 1.83 11.63
N GLN A 44 -7.47 1.40 11.94
CA GLN A 44 -8.47 1.07 10.90
C GLN A 44 -8.80 2.28 10.02
N CYS A 45 -8.98 3.47 10.62
CA CYS A 45 -9.23 4.70 9.87
C CYS A 45 -8.02 5.07 9.01
N LYS A 46 -6.80 4.98 9.54
CA LYS A 46 -5.55 5.19 8.78
C LYS A 46 -5.42 4.27 7.59
N GLN A 47 -5.73 2.98 7.75
CA GLN A 47 -5.68 2.02 6.66
C GLN A 47 -6.62 2.44 5.52
N LYS A 48 -7.84 2.89 5.84
CA LYS A 48 -8.80 3.40 4.86
C LYS A 48 -8.29 4.67 4.17
N ILE A 49 -7.74 5.63 4.93
CA ILE A 49 -7.13 6.84 4.36
C ILE A 49 -6.02 6.47 3.37
N ALA A 50 -5.12 5.55 3.73
CA ALA A 50 -4.03 5.12 2.87
C ALA A 50 -4.54 4.41 1.60
N GLN A 51 -5.55 3.53 1.73
CA GLN A 51 -6.16 2.84 0.60
C GLN A 51 -6.74 3.83 -0.43
N PHE A 52 -7.52 4.80 0.04
CA PHE A 52 -8.14 5.80 -0.83
C PHE A 52 -7.12 6.80 -1.37
N ALA A 53 -6.13 7.19 -0.57
CA ALA A 53 -5.04 8.04 -1.02
C ALA A 53 -4.30 7.39 -2.19
N ALA A 54 -4.00 6.09 -2.13
CA ALA A 54 -3.36 5.36 -3.22
C ALA A 54 -4.27 5.27 -4.46
N GLN A 55 -5.58 5.06 -4.29
CA GLN A 55 -6.52 5.04 -5.41
C GLN A 55 -6.60 6.39 -6.14
N LEU A 56 -6.52 7.49 -5.38
CA LEU A 56 -6.42 8.87 -5.87
C LEU A 56 -5.00 9.28 -6.32
N GLU A 57 -4.10 8.31 -6.49
CA GLU A 57 -2.71 8.51 -6.96
C GLU A 57 -1.83 9.36 -6.02
N ARG A 58 -2.28 9.57 -4.78
CA ARG A 58 -1.51 10.23 -3.70
C ARG A 58 -0.62 9.20 -3.01
N TYR A 59 0.22 8.51 -3.80
CA TYR A 59 1.01 7.36 -3.34
C TYR A 59 1.95 7.72 -2.18
N GLN A 60 2.58 8.89 -2.21
CA GLN A 60 3.48 9.34 -1.14
C GLN A 60 2.77 9.40 0.22
N LYS A 61 1.55 9.96 0.25
CA LYS A 61 0.74 10.03 1.47
C LYS A 61 0.34 8.63 1.95
N ALA A 62 -0.02 7.73 1.04
CA ALA A 62 -0.37 6.36 1.39
C ALA A 62 0.80 5.59 2.03
N VAL A 63 2.01 5.73 1.47
CA VAL A 63 3.24 5.12 2.01
C VAL A 63 3.50 5.61 3.44
N GLU A 64 3.49 6.93 3.66
CA GLU A 64 3.76 7.51 4.98
C GLU A 64 2.80 6.98 6.04
N ILE A 65 1.51 6.88 5.71
CA ILE A 65 0.49 6.36 6.63
C ILE A 65 0.71 4.87 6.92
N TYR A 66 1.04 4.06 5.91
CA TYR A 66 1.32 2.63 6.14
C TYR A 66 2.58 2.41 6.97
N GLU A 67 3.66 3.15 6.71
CA GLU A 67 4.88 3.10 7.52
C GLU A 67 4.60 3.52 8.98
N GLU A 68 3.77 4.53 9.19
CA GLU A 68 3.39 4.95 10.54
C GLU A 68 2.60 3.85 11.26
N ILE A 69 1.64 3.21 10.59
CA ILE A 69 0.90 2.05 11.14
C ILE A 69 1.86 0.92 11.49
N VAL A 70 2.86 0.63 10.65
CA VAL A 70 3.87 -0.40 10.91
C VAL A 70 4.67 -0.06 12.17
N ARG A 71 5.21 1.16 12.28
CA ARG A 71 5.97 1.60 13.46
C ARG A 71 5.15 1.50 14.75
N GLN A 72 3.86 1.84 14.69
CA GLN A 72 2.94 1.72 15.83
C GLN A 72 2.63 0.25 16.15
N SER A 73 2.49 -0.60 15.14
CA SER A 73 2.14 -2.02 15.29
C SER A 73 3.32 -2.87 15.75
N LEU A 74 4.56 -2.51 15.42
CA LEU A 74 5.77 -3.19 15.91
C LEU A 74 5.94 -3.05 17.43
N ASN A 75 5.49 -1.94 18.00
CA ASN A 75 5.48 -1.72 19.45
C ASN A 75 4.34 -2.47 20.17
N ASN A 76 3.41 -3.09 19.43
CA ASN A 76 2.25 -3.79 19.99
C ASN A 76 2.16 -5.25 19.51
N ASN A 77 2.53 -6.19 20.39
CA ASN A 77 2.57 -7.62 20.10
C ASN A 77 1.26 -8.21 19.52
N LEU A 78 0.10 -7.59 19.79
CA LEU A 78 -1.20 -8.04 19.27
C LEU A 78 -1.40 -7.70 17.78
N LEU A 79 -0.77 -6.61 17.30
CA LEU A 79 -0.92 -6.11 15.92
C LEU A 79 0.20 -6.58 14.99
N LYS A 80 1.19 -7.31 15.52
CA LYS A 80 2.37 -7.78 14.80
C LYS A 80 2.06 -8.59 13.54
N TYR A 81 0.94 -9.32 13.52
CA TYR A 81 0.52 -10.13 12.36
C TYR A 81 0.10 -9.27 11.14
N GLY A 82 -0.32 -8.03 11.34
CA GLY A 82 -0.73 -7.13 10.25
C GLY A 82 0.43 -6.39 9.58
N VAL A 83 1.61 -6.38 10.19
CA VAL A 83 2.77 -5.58 9.75
C VAL A 83 3.19 -5.92 8.32
N LYS A 84 3.29 -7.22 7.99
CA LYS A 84 3.68 -7.69 6.66
C LYS A 84 2.73 -7.20 5.56
N GLY A 85 1.43 -7.20 5.83
CA GLY A 85 0.43 -6.70 4.90
C GLY A 85 0.49 -5.17 4.71
N HIS A 86 0.81 -4.43 5.76
CA HIS A 86 1.02 -2.97 5.66
C HIS A 86 2.30 -2.62 4.90
N LEU A 87 3.39 -3.35 5.13
CA LEU A 87 4.63 -3.21 4.37
C LEU A 87 4.43 -3.56 2.89
N LEU A 88 3.69 -4.63 2.59
CA LEU A 88 3.31 -4.96 1.21
C LEU A 88 2.54 -3.82 0.54
N ASN A 89 1.51 -3.29 1.20
CA ASN A 89 0.71 -2.20 0.65
C ASN A 89 1.54 -0.92 0.43
N ALA A 90 2.45 -0.60 1.35
CA ALA A 90 3.38 0.53 1.20
C ALA A 90 4.33 0.31 0.01
N GLY A 91 4.89 -0.89 -0.13
CA GLY A 91 5.73 -1.25 -1.27
C GLY A 91 5.01 -1.16 -2.62
N ILE A 92 3.76 -1.63 -2.70
CA ILE A 92 2.94 -1.50 -3.92
C ILE A 92 2.73 -0.02 -4.27
N CYS A 93 2.52 0.85 -3.27
CA CYS A 93 2.40 2.29 -3.51
C CYS A 93 3.72 2.90 -4.02
N GLN A 94 4.88 2.44 -3.54
CA GLN A 94 6.18 2.88 -4.07
C GLN A 94 6.38 2.42 -5.52
N LEU A 95 5.99 1.19 -5.87
CA LEU A 95 6.03 0.68 -7.25
C LEU A 95 5.17 1.53 -8.19
N CYS A 96 4.02 2.04 -7.72
CA CYS A 96 3.15 2.93 -8.49
C CYS A 96 3.79 4.30 -8.82
N LYS A 97 4.84 4.71 -8.10
CA LYS A 97 5.60 5.93 -8.42
C LYS A 97 6.60 5.73 -9.55
N SER A 98 6.79 4.49 -10.02
CA SER A 98 7.74 4.10 -11.08
C SER A 98 9.19 4.56 -10.82
N ASP A 99 9.58 4.64 -9.56
CA ASP A 99 10.92 5.00 -9.11
C ASP A 99 11.58 3.77 -8.46
N VAL A 100 12.46 3.11 -9.23
CA VAL A 100 13.18 1.89 -8.81
C VAL A 100 14.06 2.16 -7.58
N VAL A 101 14.69 3.33 -7.54
CA VAL A 101 15.56 3.71 -6.42
C VAL A 101 14.73 3.88 -5.14
N ALA A 102 13.54 4.46 -5.25
CA ALA A 102 12.65 4.62 -4.10
C ALA A 102 12.14 3.27 -3.56
N ILE A 103 11.79 2.29 -4.41
CA ILE A 103 11.35 0.97 -3.92
C ILE A 103 12.51 0.18 -3.31
N ASN A 104 13.71 0.19 -3.89
CA ASN A 104 14.87 -0.51 -3.33
C ASN A 104 15.26 0.07 -1.96
N ASN A 105 15.33 1.40 -1.85
CA ASN A 105 15.56 2.07 -0.56
C ASN A 105 14.45 1.77 0.46
N ALA A 106 13.20 1.63 0.01
CA ALA A 106 12.09 1.27 0.89
C ALA A 106 12.21 -0.19 1.38
N LEU A 107 12.62 -1.13 0.52
CA LEU A 107 12.85 -2.52 0.91
C LEU A 107 13.93 -2.65 1.99
N GLU A 108 15.07 -1.96 1.83
CA GLU A 108 16.12 -1.93 2.86
C GLU A 108 15.58 -1.39 4.19
N ARG A 109 14.83 -0.28 4.16
CA ARG A 109 14.19 0.27 5.38
C ARG A 109 13.19 -0.68 6.01
N TYR A 110 12.44 -1.43 5.21
CA TYR A 110 11.46 -2.38 5.72
C TYR A 110 12.13 -3.57 6.42
N GLU A 111 13.30 -4.00 5.95
CA GLU A 111 14.13 -4.99 6.64
C GLU A 111 14.70 -4.47 7.96
N GLU A 112 15.14 -3.20 7.99
CA GLU A 112 15.60 -2.57 9.23
C GLU A 112 14.47 -2.46 10.28
N LEU A 113 13.24 -2.18 9.81
CA LEU A 113 12.05 -2.09 10.67
C LEU A 113 11.61 -3.47 11.19
N ASP A 114 11.59 -4.49 10.34
CA ASP A 114 11.28 -5.87 10.71
C ASP A 114 12.26 -6.83 10.04
N PRO A 115 13.30 -7.31 10.78
CA PRO A 115 14.27 -8.26 10.25
C PRO A 115 13.67 -9.59 9.78
N THR A 116 12.43 -9.90 10.16
CA THR A 116 11.74 -11.10 9.68
C THR A 116 11.06 -10.90 8.33
N PHE A 117 10.93 -9.66 7.85
CA PHE A 117 10.22 -9.31 6.62
C PHE A 117 10.92 -9.88 5.38
N SER A 118 12.25 -9.88 5.31
CA SER A 118 13.03 -10.44 4.19
C SER A 118 12.72 -11.93 3.93
N GLY A 119 12.35 -12.69 4.96
CA GLY A 119 11.95 -14.09 4.84
C GLY A 119 10.49 -14.31 4.43
N THR A 120 9.74 -13.25 4.13
CA THR A 120 8.30 -13.31 3.83
C THR A 120 8.03 -13.33 2.34
N ARG A 121 6.83 -13.82 1.98
CA ARG A 121 6.38 -13.83 0.58
C ARG A 121 6.08 -12.42 0.09
N GLU A 122 5.64 -11.56 1.00
CA GLU A 122 5.36 -10.15 0.74
C GLU A 122 6.62 -9.41 0.31
N TYR A 123 7.75 -9.62 1.00
CA TYR A 123 9.03 -9.08 0.59
C TYR A 123 9.48 -9.65 -0.76
N LYS A 124 9.43 -10.99 -0.92
CA LYS A 124 9.81 -11.64 -2.18
C LYS A 124 9.04 -11.05 -3.36
N LEU A 125 7.71 -10.90 -3.23
CA LEU A 125 6.89 -10.28 -4.25
C LEU A 125 7.37 -8.86 -4.56
N LEU A 126 7.58 -8.00 -3.57
CA LEU A 126 8.02 -6.63 -3.81
C LEU A 126 9.40 -6.56 -4.49
N ALA A 127 10.33 -7.42 -4.09
CA ALA A 127 11.66 -7.49 -4.70
C ALA A 127 11.59 -7.97 -6.15
N ASP A 128 10.82 -9.03 -6.43
CA ASP A 128 10.62 -9.56 -7.78
C ASP A 128 9.94 -8.53 -8.70
N LEU A 129 8.95 -7.78 -8.17
CA LEU A 129 8.30 -6.70 -8.92
C LEU A 129 9.23 -5.50 -9.15
N ALA A 130 10.05 -5.12 -8.16
CA ALA A 130 11.02 -4.04 -8.32
C ALA A 130 12.07 -4.38 -9.39
N ALA A 131 12.60 -5.60 -9.38
CA ALA A 131 13.51 -6.10 -10.40
C ALA A 131 12.86 -6.13 -11.79
N ALA A 132 11.61 -6.62 -11.89
CA ALA A 132 10.90 -6.62 -13.16
C ALA A 132 10.61 -5.21 -13.71
N VAL A 133 10.40 -4.22 -12.84
CA VAL A 133 10.25 -2.81 -13.24
C VAL A 133 11.59 -2.20 -13.68
N ASP A 134 12.70 -2.57 -13.04
CA ASP A 134 14.06 -2.12 -13.42
C ASP A 134 14.53 -2.70 -14.75
N GLU A 135 14.19 -3.97 -15.00
CA GLU A 135 14.51 -4.69 -16.24
C GLU A 135 13.49 -4.45 -17.36
N GLU A 136 12.44 -3.67 -17.09
CA GLU A 136 11.32 -3.41 -17.99
C GLU A 136 10.60 -4.67 -18.52
N ASP A 137 10.62 -5.75 -17.72
CA ASP A 137 10.13 -7.07 -18.12
C ASP A 137 8.69 -7.31 -17.61
N VAL A 138 7.72 -7.05 -18.49
CA VAL A 138 6.29 -7.25 -18.20
C VAL A 138 5.94 -8.72 -17.94
N ALA A 139 6.68 -9.67 -18.52
CA ALA A 139 6.45 -11.09 -18.33
C ALA A 139 6.85 -11.51 -16.91
N LYS A 140 8.06 -11.14 -16.46
CA LYS A 140 8.52 -11.35 -15.07
C LYS A 140 7.57 -10.69 -14.08
N PHE A 141 7.15 -9.46 -14.32
CA PHE A 141 6.19 -8.77 -13.46
C PHE A 141 4.89 -9.56 -13.32
N THR A 142 4.36 -10.06 -14.43
CA THR A 142 3.10 -10.82 -14.43
C THR A 142 3.25 -12.18 -13.75
N ASP A 143 4.38 -12.85 -13.93
CA ASP A 143 4.61 -14.17 -13.34
C ASP A 143 4.87 -14.11 -11.83
N ALA A 144 5.55 -13.07 -11.33
CA ALA A 144 5.67 -12.81 -9.90
C ALA A 144 4.29 -12.61 -9.22
N ILE A 145 3.39 -11.86 -9.86
CA ILE A 145 2.01 -11.67 -9.38
C ILE A 145 1.26 -13.00 -9.35
N LYS A 146 1.35 -13.81 -10.41
CA LYS A 146 0.68 -15.12 -10.47
C LYS A 146 1.18 -16.09 -9.41
N GLU A 147 2.50 -16.14 -9.19
CA GLU A 147 3.11 -16.98 -8.16
C GLU A 147 2.55 -16.60 -6.79
N PHE A 148 2.53 -15.30 -6.47
CA PHE A 148 1.99 -14.83 -5.21
C PHE A 148 0.49 -15.10 -5.07
N ASP A 149 -0.32 -14.78 -6.08
CA ASP A 149 -1.78 -14.95 -6.07
C ASP A 149 -2.20 -16.42 -5.90
N SER A 150 -1.43 -17.36 -6.48
CA SER A 150 -1.68 -18.80 -6.33
C SER A 150 -1.58 -19.29 -4.90
N MET A 151 -0.82 -18.59 -4.05
CA MET A 151 -0.60 -18.95 -2.66
C MET A 151 -1.31 -18.02 -1.68
N THR A 152 -1.57 -16.78 -2.08
CA THR A 152 -2.14 -15.71 -1.27
C THR A 152 -2.98 -14.82 -2.17
N GLN A 153 -4.29 -15.01 -2.12
CA GLN A 153 -5.24 -14.31 -2.97
C GLN A 153 -5.08 -12.79 -2.84
N LEU A 154 -4.87 -12.12 -3.97
CA LEU A 154 -4.83 -10.67 -4.04
C LEU A 154 -6.25 -10.12 -3.92
N ASP A 155 -6.40 -9.10 -3.09
CA ASP A 155 -7.63 -8.33 -3.01
C ASP A 155 -7.72 -7.30 -4.14
N ALA A 156 -8.94 -6.87 -4.44
CA ALA A 156 -9.23 -5.97 -5.55
C ALA A 156 -8.39 -4.67 -5.53
N TRP A 157 -8.05 -4.16 -4.34
CA TRP A 157 -7.22 -2.97 -4.21
C TRP A 157 -5.79 -3.21 -4.71
N LYS A 158 -5.13 -4.31 -4.28
CA LYS A 158 -3.78 -4.66 -4.76
C LYS A 158 -3.79 -4.94 -6.26
N THR A 159 -4.77 -5.70 -6.75
CA THR A 159 -4.92 -5.97 -8.18
C THR A 159 -5.02 -4.68 -9.00
N THR A 160 -5.83 -3.72 -8.55
CA THR A 160 -6.00 -2.43 -9.24
C THR A 160 -4.69 -1.67 -9.34
N LEU A 161 -3.94 -1.57 -8.24
CA LEU A 161 -2.66 -0.84 -8.24
C LEU A 161 -1.58 -1.55 -9.06
N LEU A 162 -1.47 -2.88 -8.93
CA LEU A 162 -0.52 -3.66 -9.71
C LEU A 162 -0.82 -3.61 -11.22
N LEU A 163 -2.11 -3.54 -11.61
CA LEU A 163 -2.50 -3.31 -13.00
C LEU A 163 -2.02 -1.95 -13.50
N ARG A 164 -2.13 -0.88 -12.69
CA ARG A 164 -1.60 0.44 -13.06
C ARG A 164 -0.08 0.41 -13.29
N VAL A 165 0.67 -0.27 -12.42
CA VAL A 165 2.12 -0.45 -12.60
C VAL A 165 2.42 -1.20 -13.89
N LYS A 166 1.69 -2.28 -14.17
CA LYS A 166 1.83 -3.06 -15.40
C LYS A 166 1.54 -2.25 -16.65
N GLU A 167 0.49 -1.42 -16.64
CA GLU A 167 0.14 -0.55 -17.76
C GLU A 167 1.20 0.53 -17.99
N ALA A 168 1.72 1.13 -16.92
CA ALA A 168 2.84 2.07 -17.00
C ALA A 168 4.12 1.43 -17.55
N LEU A 169 4.42 0.18 -17.18
CA LEU A 169 5.57 -0.57 -17.69
C LEU A 169 5.44 -0.85 -19.20
N LYS A 170 4.26 -1.33 -19.63
CA LYS A 170 3.97 -1.56 -21.05
C LYS A 170 4.05 -0.29 -21.90
N ALA A 171 3.65 0.85 -21.35
CA ALA A 171 3.71 2.11 -22.06
C ALA A 171 5.16 2.51 -22.38
N LYS A 172 6.10 2.27 -21.44
CA LYS A 172 7.53 2.50 -21.66
C LYS A 172 8.14 1.57 -22.72
N GLU A 173 7.82 0.28 -22.66
CA GLU A 173 8.30 -0.73 -23.64
C GLU A 173 7.90 -0.35 -25.08
N LEU A 174 6.66 0.15 -25.27
CA LEU A 174 6.17 0.60 -26.58
C LEU A 174 6.83 1.91 -27.07
N GLU A 175 7.16 2.83 -26.17
CA GLU A 175 7.86 4.08 -26.52
C GLU A 175 9.30 3.81 -26.99
N GLU A 176 9.99 2.81 -26.42
CA GLU A 176 11.33 2.41 -26.87
C GLU A 176 11.31 1.69 -28.22
N ASP A 177 10.34 0.80 -28.45
CA ASP A 177 10.19 0.08 -29.74
C ASP A 177 9.88 1.04 -30.91
N ASP A 178 9.04 2.06 -30.70
CA ASP A 178 8.73 3.09 -31.73
C ASP A 178 9.91 4.02 -32.06
N LEU A 179 10.95 4.06 -31.22
CA LEU A 179 12.16 4.89 -31.40
C LEU A 179 13.33 4.13 -32.06
N THR A 180 13.20 2.83 -32.34
CA THR A 180 14.23 1.98 -32.96
C THR A 180 13.90 1.52 -34.38
#